data_AF-H1KX87-F1
#
_entry.id   AF-H1KX87-F1
#
_cell.length_a   1.000
_cell.length_b   1.000
_cell.length_c   1.000
_cell.angle_alpha   90.00
_cell.angle_beta   90.00
_cell.angle_gamma   90.00
#
_symmetry.space_group_name_H-M   'P 1'
#
loop_
_entity.id
_entity.type
_entity.pdbx_description
1 polymer ?
#
loop_
_entity_poly.entity_id
_entity_poly.type
_entity_poly.pdbx_seq_one_letter_code
_entity_poly.pdbx_strand_id
1 'polypeptide(L)'
;MAIAYAKLYELILKKVKDEKEAEELYKIVEEFIKENEQRIEQKFKNEKVIIKNELKDELRSELATKEDVLLAEERLRGEMKALEERLEKKIELVRRDVIIIALIIILAMYTPEIIGKLLLFK
;
A
#
# COMPACT_ATOMS: atom_id res chain seq x y z
N MET A 1 0.40 44.29 10.77
CA MET A 1 1.61 44.89 10.17
C MET A 1 1.60 46.41 10.23
N ALA A 2 0.60 47.11 9.69
CA ALA A 2 0.57 48.58 9.62
C ALA A 2 0.88 49.31 10.95
N ILE A 3 0.38 48.80 12.09
CA ILE A 3 0.64 49.37 13.42
C ILE A 3 2.12 49.27 13.83
N ALA A 4 2.81 48.19 13.44
CA ALA A 4 4.23 48.00 13.77
C ALA A 4 5.13 48.89 12.91
N TYR A 5 4.82 49.00 11.62
CA TYR A 5 5.51 49.91 10.70
C TYR A 5 5.34 51.39 11.11
N ALA A 6 4.12 51.80 11.49
CA ALA A 6 3.88 53.16 12.00
C ALA A 6 4.70 53.45 13.28
N LYS A 7 4.70 52.52 14.24
CA LYS A 7 5.51 52.65 15.47
C LYS A 7 7.02 52.69 15.18
N LEU A 8 7.48 51.94 14.18
CA LEU A 8 8.88 51.95 13.74
C LEU A 8 9.27 53.33 13.20
N TYR A 9 8.45 53.90 12.30
CA TYR A 9 8.67 55.24 11.77
C TYR A 9 8.69 56.30 12.88
N GLU A 10 7.70 56.29 13.78
CA GLU A 10 7.65 57.21 14.93
C GLU A 10 8.89 57.13 15.81
N LEU A 11 9.40 55.92 16.07
CA LEU A 11 10.61 55.70 16.86
C LEU A 11 11.86 56.24 16.17
N ILE A 12 11.99 56.02 14.86
CA ILE A 12 13.11 56.54 14.04
C ILE A 12 13.07 58.06 14.06
N LEU A 13 11.92 58.67 13.75
CA LEU A 13 11.74 60.12 13.73
C LEU A 13 12.07 60.77 15.08
N LYS A 14 11.64 60.16 16.19
CA LYS A 14 11.95 60.64 17.55
C LYS A 14 13.45 60.63 17.87
N LYS A 15 14.23 59.72 17.27
CA LYS A 15 15.66 59.55 17.52
C LYS A 15 16.53 60.40 16.61
N VAL A 16 16.21 60.40 15.31
CA VAL A 16 16.95 61.11 14.26
C VAL A 16 16.65 62.61 14.30
N LYS A 17 15.41 62.99 14.64
CA LYS A 17 14.92 64.38 14.72
C LYS A 17 15.01 65.18 13.40
N ASP A 18 15.40 64.53 12.31
CA ASP A 18 15.30 64.99 10.94
C ASP A 18 14.31 64.09 10.18
N GLU A 19 13.36 64.71 9.50
CA GLU A 19 12.25 63.99 8.85
C GLU A 19 12.70 63.27 7.58
N LYS A 20 13.63 63.85 6.80
CA LYS A 20 14.14 63.22 5.58
C LYS A 20 14.99 62.01 5.91
N GLU A 21 15.91 62.16 6.84
CA GLU A 21 16.82 61.09 7.25
C GLU A 21 16.06 59.94 7.95
N ALA A 22 14.98 60.26 8.69
CA ALA A 22 14.07 59.27 9.25
C ALA A 22 13.27 58.50 8.19
N GLU A 23 12.77 59.17 7.16
CA GLU A 23 12.05 58.52 6.07
C GLU A 23 12.96 57.60 5.24
N GLU A 24 14.19 58.02 4.99
CA GLU A 24 15.19 57.23 4.26
C GLU A 24 15.56 55.95 5.03
N LEU A 25 15.84 56.07 6.32
CA LEU A 25 16.10 54.91 7.20
C LEU A 25 14.89 53.99 7.30
N TYR A 26 13.68 54.55 7.41
CA TYR A 26 12.46 53.76 7.45
C TYR A 26 12.26 52.95 6.15
N LYS A 27 12.47 53.57 4.99
CA LYS A 27 12.37 52.87 3.69
C LYS A 27 13.36 51.72 3.57
N ILE A 28 14.62 51.94 3.98
CA ILE A 28 15.65 50.89 3.98
C ILE A 28 15.20 49.70 4.85
N VAL A 29 14.68 49.97 6.05
CA VAL A 29 14.22 48.91 6.95
C VAL A 29 12.96 48.22 6.40
N GLU A 30 12.02 48.97 5.82
CA GLU A 30 10.83 48.42 5.19
C GLU A 30 11.16 47.49 4.03
N GLU A 31 12.06 47.91 3.14
CA GLU A 31 12.57 47.09 2.03
C GLU A 31 13.26 45.83 2.55
N PHE A 32 14.14 45.96 3.56
CA PHE A 32 14.80 44.81 4.18
C PHE A 32 13.80 43.81 4.78
N ILE A 33 12.73 44.28 5.43
CA ILE A 33 11.70 43.39 5.98
C ILE A 33 10.95 42.69 4.85
N LYS A 34 10.54 43.43 3.81
CA LYS A 34 9.84 42.87 2.63
C LYS A 34 10.67 41.80 1.92
N GLU A 35 11.96 42.07 1.68
CA GLU A 35 12.87 41.10 1.07
C GLU A 35 13.02 39.83 1.92
N ASN A 36 13.13 39.98 3.24
CA ASN A 36 13.22 38.84 4.15
C ASN A 36 11.91 38.04 4.20
N GLU A 37 10.75 38.69 4.21
CA GLU A 37 9.45 38.03 4.19
C GLU A 37 9.30 37.19 2.91
N GLN A 38 9.66 37.75 1.75
CA GLN A 38 9.68 37.01 0.48
C GLN A 38 10.65 35.82 0.51
N ARG A 39 11.87 36.01 1.03
CA ARG A 39 12.86 34.92 1.16
C ARG A 39 12.35 33.80 2.07
N ILE A 40 11.72 34.15 3.18
CA ILE A 40 11.16 33.20 4.13
C ILE A 40 10.01 32.43 3.48
N GLU A 41 9.08 33.13 2.82
CA GLU A 41 7.95 32.49 2.14
C GLU A 41 8.43 31.53 1.03
N GLN A 42 9.44 31.93 0.27
CA GLN A 42 10.02 31.09 -0.77
C GLN A 42 10.70 29.85 -0.18
N LYS A 43 11.44 29.98 0.93
CA LYS A 43 12.02 28.83 1.64
C LYS A 43 10.94 27.86 2.12
N PHE A 44 9.89 28.37 2.76
CA PHE A 44 8.77 27.54 3.21
C PHE A 44 8.08 26.81 2.06
N LYS A 45 7.87 27.48 0.91
CA LYS A 45 7.32 26.84 -0.29
C LYS A 45 8.22 25.73 -0.79
N ASN A 46 9.54 25.97 -0.86
CA ASN A 46 10.51 24.98 -1.33
C ASN A 46 10.59 23.78 -0.39
N GLU A 47 10.71 24.00 0.92
CA GLU A 47 10.75 22.93 1.94
C GLU A 47 9.48 22.09 1.92
N LYS A 48 8.31 22.73 1.79
CA LYS A 48 7.03 22.00 1.66
C LYS A 48 7.01 21.07 0.44
N VAL A 49 7.58 21.50 -0.68
CA VAL A 49 7.68 20.66 -1.89
C VAL A 49 8.65 19.51 -1.67
N ILE A 50 9.80 19.77 -1.05
CA ILE A 50 10.81 18.74 -0.71
C ILE A 50 10.18 17.67 0.19
N ILE A 51 9.62 18.06 1.32
CA ILE A 51 8.98 17.14 2.29
C ILE A 51 7.86 16.34 1.61
N LYS A 52 7.04 16.98 0.78
CA LYS A 52 5.97 16.29 0.06
C LYS A 52 6.50 15.23 -0.90
N ASN A 53 7.62 15.52 -1.57
CA ASN A 53 8.23 14.57 -2.50
C ASN A 53 8.92 13.43 -1.76
N GLU A 54 9.69 13.72 -0.71
CA GLU A 54 10.33 12.71 0.15
C GLU A 54 9.28 11.74 0.73
N LEU A 55 8.21 12.26 1.34
CA LEU A 55 7.12 11.44 1.85
C LEU A 55 6.43 10.64 0.75
N LYS A 56 6.25 11.21 -0.44
CA LYS A 56 5.64 10.49 -1.57
C LYS A 56 6.52 9.34 -2.05
N ASP A 57 7.83 9.53 -2.05
CA ASP A 57 8.78 8.52 -2.51
C ASP A 57 8.95 7.41 -1.46
N GLU A 58 8.99 7.74 -0.16
CA GLU A 58 8.94 6.76 0.94
C GLU A 58 7.63 5.94 0.90
N LEU A 59 6.48 6.59 0.75
CA LEU A 59 5.20 5.87 0.68
C LEU A 59 5.09 4.98 -0.57
N ARG A 60 5.73 5.35 -1.68
CA ARG A 60 5.74 4.54 -2.91
C ARG A 60 6.58 3.27 -2.78
N SER A 61 7.62 3.26 -1.95
CA SER A 61 8.45 2.07 -1.76
C SER A 61 7.85 1.10 -0.76
N GLU A 62 7.04 1.58 0.19
CA GLU A 62 6.46 0.74 1.26
C GLU A 62 5.04 0.26 0.99
N LEU A 63 4.23 1.03 0.25
CA LEU A 63 2.82 0.70 0.05
C LEU A 63 2.57 -0.08 -1.23
N ALA A 64 1.77 -1.14 -1.11
CA ALA A 64 1.19 -1.82 -2.26
C ALA A 64 0.13 -0.94 -2.93
N THR A 65 0.15 -0.91 -4.25
CA THR A 65 -0.90 -0.28 -5.04
C THR A 65 -2.12 -1.19 -5.15
N LYS A 66 -3.25 -0.63 -5.60
CA LYS A 66 -4.46 -1.42 -5.90
C LYS A 66 -4.20 -2.49 -6.97
N GLU A 67 -3.30 -2.20 -7.91
CA GLU A 67 -2.93 -3.13 -8.97
C GLU A 67 -2.12 -4.31 -8.42
N ASP A 68 -1.19 -4.05 -7.49
CA ASP A 68 -0.44 -5.11 -6.80
C ASP A 68 -1.37 -6.07 -6.05
N VAL A 69 -2.37 -5.52 -5.36
CA VAL A 69 -3.38 -6.32 -4.65
C VAL A 69 -4.22 -7.13 -5.64
N LEU A 70 -4.69 -6.52 -6.72
CA LEU A 70 -5.49 -7.22 -7.73
C LEU A 70 -4.71 -8.37 -8.38
N LEU A 71 -3.42 -8.15 -8.72
CA LEU A 71 -2.54 -9.18 -9.24
C LEU A 71 -2.33 -10.32 -8.24
N ALA A 72 -2.20 -10.01 -6.95
CA ALA A 72 -2.09 -11.01 -5.90
C ALA A 72 -3.38 -11.82 -5.75
N GLU A 73 -4.54 -11.19 -5.78
CA GLU A 73 -5.85 -11.86 -5.73
C GLU A 73 -6.07 -12.79 -6.94
N GLU A 74 -5.73 -12.34 -8.15
CA GLU A 74 -5.84 -13.16 -9.36
C GLU A 74 -4.94 -14.40 -9.29
N ARG A 75 -3.69 -14.24 -8.83
CA ARG A 75 -2.75 -15.35 -8.63
C ARG A 75 -3.29 -16.35 -7.60
N LEU A 76 -3.73 -15.85 -6.44
CA LEU A 76 -4.32 -16.70 -5.40
C LEU A 76 -5.53 -17.46 -5.91
N ARG A 77 -6.43 -16.79 -6.65
CA ARG A 77 -7.61 -17.44 -7.23
C ARG A 77 -7.23 -18.52 -8.25
N GLY A 78 -6.18 -18.28 -9.04
CA GLY A 78 -5.63 -19.27 -9.96
C GLY A 78 -5.06 -20.50 -9.23
N GLU A 79 -4.26 -20.27 -8.19
CA GLU A 79 -3.69 -21.34 -7.36
C GLU A 79 -4.77 -22.16 -6.64
N MET A 80 -5.81 -21.49 -6.11
CA MET A 80 -6.95 -22.18 -5.49
C MET A 80 -7.68 -23.09 -6.46
N LYS A 81 -7.99 -22.61 -7.67
CA LYS A 81 -8.63 -23.45 -8.71
C LYS A 81 -7.76 -24.65 -9.08
N ALA A 82 -6.46 -24.43 -9.28
CA ALA A 82 -5.54 -25.52 -9.59
C ALA A 82 -5.44 -26.55 -8.45
N LEU A 83 -5.56 -26.10 -7.19
CA LEU A 83 -5.60 -26.97 -6.03
C LEU A 83 -6.92 -27.77 -5.96
N GLU A 84 -8.06 -27.12 -6.19
CA GLU A 84 -9.38 -27.77 -6.27
C GLU A 84 -9.39 -28.88 -7.31
N GLU A 85 -8.94 -28.60 -8.54
CA GLU A 85 -8.86 -29.62 -9.61
C GLU A 85 -7.96 -30.81 -9.23
N ARG A 86 -6.83 -30.55 -8.56
CA ARG A 86 -5.93 -31.61 -8.08
C ARG A 86 -6.59 -32.45 -6.99
N LEU A 87 -7.35 -31.82 -6.10
CA LEU A 87 -8.08 -32.51 -5.03
C LEU A 87 -9.21 -33.37 -5.61
N GLU A 88 -9.98 -32.85 -6.57
CA GLU A 88 -11.04 -33.61 -7.24
C GLU A 88 -10.48 -34.88 -7.90
N LYS A 89 -9.38 -34.75 -8.66
CA LYS A 89 -8.71 -35.90 -9.28
C LYS A 89 -8.25 -36.93 -8.24
N LYS A 90 -7.69 -36.48 -7.12
CA LYS A 90 -7.27 -37.38 -6.03
C LYS A 90 -8.47 -38.08 -5.39
N ILE A 91 -9.56 -37.37 -5.16
CA ILE A 91 -10.80 -37.94 -4.60
C ILE A 91 -11.38 -38.99 -5.55
N GLU A 92 -11.37 -38.73 -6.85
CA GLU A 92 -11.85 -39.68 -7.86
C GLU A 92 -11.01 -40.96 -7.88
N LEU A 93 -9.68 -40.82 -7.85
CA LEU A 93 -8.77 -41.96 -7.77
C LEU A 93 -9.03 -42.79 -6.50
N VAL A 94 -9.15 -42.14 -5.34
CA VAL A 94 -9.45 -42.83 -4.07
C VAL A 94 -10.80 -43.53 -4.15
N ARG A 95 -11.84 -42.89 -4.71
CA ARG A 95 -13.16 -43.51 -4.88
C ARG A 95 -13.07 -44.76 -5.75
N ARG A 96 -12.35 -44.69 -6.87
CA ARG A 96 -12.13 -45.85 -7.76
C ARG A 96 -11.41 -46.97 -7.03
N ASP A 97 -10.34 -46.66 -6.31
CA ASP A 97 -9.55 -47.65 -5.59
C ASP A 97 -10.38 -48.32 -4.48
N VAL A 98 -11.23 -47.57 -3.78
CA VAL A 98 -12.20 -48.11 -2.81
C VAL A 98 -13.20 -49.06 -3.46
N ILE A 99 -13.73 -48.72 -4.65
CA ILE A 99 -14.65 -49.61 -5.39
C ILE A 99 -13.94 -50.91 -5.79
N ILE A 100 -12.72 -50.81 -6.30
CA ILE A 100 -11.92 -51.99 -6.70
C ILE A 100 -11.68 -52.89 -5.48
N ILE A 101 -11.26 -52.31 -4.35
CA ILE A 101 -11.05 -53.06 -3.10
C ILE A 101 -12.35 -53.75 -2.65
N ALA A 102 -13.48 -53.05 -2.68
CA ALA A 102 -14.77 -53.63 -2.32
C ALA A 102 -15.15 -54.82 -3.23
N LEU A 103 -14.93 -54.71 -4.54
CA LEU A 103 -15.18 -55.80 -5.49
C LEU A 103 -14.27 -57.01 -5.23
N ILE A 104 -12.99 -56.78 -4.92
CA ILE A 104 -12.05 -57.86 -4.57
C ILE A 104 -12.52 -58.60 -3.31
N ILE A 105 -12.97 -57.87 -2.28
CA ILE A 105 -13.50 -58.46 -1.05
C ILE A 105 -14.74 -59.30 -1.34
N ILE A 106 -15.69 -58.78 -2.12
CA ILE A 106 -16.91 -59.50 -2.52
C ILE A 106 -16.54 -60.79 -3.25
N LEU A 107 -15.67 -60.72 -4.27
CA LEU A 107 -15.22 -61.90 -5.00
C LEU A 107 -14.57 -62.93 -4.07
N ALA A 108 -13.66 -62.50 -3.19
CA ALA A 108 -13.01 -63.38 -2.23
C ALA A 108 -13.99 -64.11 -1.30
N MET A 109 -15.09 -63.44 -0.89
CA MET A 109 -16.14 -64.04 -0.06
C MET A 109 -16.96 -65.11 -0.80
N TYR A 110 -17.35 -64.87 -2.05
CA TYR A 110 -18.22 -65.79 -2.81
C TYR A 110 -17.45 -66.90 -3.55
N THR A 111 -16.13 -66.76 -3.72
CA THR A 111 -15.30 -67.73 -4.45
C THR A 111 -15.39 -69.16 -3.87
N PRO A 112 -15.29 -69.40 -2.54
CA PRO A 112 -15.41 -70.74 -1.96
C PRO A 112 -16.76 -71.40 -2.21
N GLU A 113 -17.84 -70.63 -2.15
CA GLU A 113 -19.22 -71.12 -2.30
C GLU A 113 -19.53 -71.50 -3.75
N ILE A 114 -19.03 -70.72 -4.72
CA ILE A 114 -19.14 -71.00 -6.15
C ILE A 114 -18.33 -72.26 -6.50
N ILE A 115 -17.09 -72.36 -6.03
CA ILE A 115 -16.23 -73.54 -6.25
C ILE A 115 -16.85 -74.78 -5.61
N GLY A 116 -17.38 -74.67 -4.39
CA GLY A 116 -18.05 -75.77 -3.69
C GLY A 116 -19.27 -76.29 -4.45
N LYS A 117 -20.12 -75.41 -4.99
CA LYS A 117 -21.24 -75.81 -5.85
C LYS A 117 -20.77 -76.46 -7.15
N LEU A 118 -19.75 -75.90 -7.82
CA LEU A 118 -19.24 -76.42 -9.09
C LEU A 118 -18.65 -77.83 -8.95
N LEU A 119 -18.01 -78.13 -7.82
CA LEU A 119 -17.46 -79.46 -7.51
C LEU A 119 -18.54 -80.50 -7.16
N LEU A 120 -19.67 -80.07 -6.59
CA LEU A 120 -20.80 -80.95 -6.26
C LEU A 120 -21.68 -81.32 -7.47
N PHE A 121 -21.59 -80.56 -8.57
CA PHE A 121 -22.30 -80.83 -9.83
C PHE A 121 -21.51 -81.74 -10.81
N LYS A 122 -20.42 -82.36 -10.35
CA LYS A 122 -19.55 -83.23 -11.15
C LYS A 122 -19.70 -84.70 -10.77
#